data_AF-A0A378LQ85-F1
#
_entry.id   AF-A0A378LQ85-F1
#
_cell.length_a   1.000
_cell.length_b   1.000
_cell.length_c   1.000
_cell.angle_alpha   90.00
_cell.angle_beta   90.00
_cell.angle_gamma   90.00
#
_symmetry.space_group_name_H-M   'P 1'
#
loop_
_entity.id
_entity.type
_entity.pdbx_description
1 polymer ?
#
loop_
_entity_poly.entity_id
_entity_poly.type
_entity_poly.pdbx_seq_one_letter_code
_entity_poly.pdbx_strand_id
1 'polypeptide(L)'
;MPQSIYISYAISPKKELIISCYHDKTQSMINGAALGKADGLKPKDFIKLDKTLRGKDNADIKEGLLELLTTIKSISADYNKVIYRGDLNLCTSDKSPTPCLFDGTINDLFSGKEVHLILESGNKEYVEEGISLADRAGLTGAILQTKSTVKDQLVKVYPASIIPSPAPEELAQPEVAIKDTHSLAEALKKVGIFPQAGADSASTAAAPEVPDEDEGTKLTG
;
A
#
# COMPACT_ATOMS: atom_id res chain seq x y z
N MET A 1 -6.64 -18.25 -24.17
CA MET A 1 -6.78 -16.78 -24.27
C MET A 1 -5.85 -16.13 -23.27
N PRO A 2 -5.15 -15.04 -23.66
CA PRO A 2 -4.36 -14.25 -22.72
C PRO A 2 -5.28 -13.71 -21.61
N GLN A 3 -4.75 -13.59 -20.39
CA GLN A 3 -5.47 -12.99 -19.28
C GLN A 3 -4.96 -11.58 -19.04
N SER A 4 -5.87 -10.72 -18.59
CA SER A 4 -5.57 -9.33 -18.33
C SER A 4 -6.08 -8.94 -16.95
N ILE A 5 -5.32 -8.09 -16.27
CA ILE A 5 -5.76 -7.40 -15.06
C ILE A 5 -6.39 -6.09 -15.50
N TYR A 6 -7.60 -5.81 -15.02
CA TYR A 6 -8.30 -4.54 -15.23
C TYR A 6 -8.44 -3.82 -13.90
N ILE A 7 -7.95 -2.59 -13.83
CA ILE A 7 -8.10 -1.71 -12.68
C ILE A 7 -8.93 -0.49 -13.07
N SER A 8 -9.92 -0.18 -12.24
CA SER A 8 -10.64 1.10 -12.26
C SER A 8 -10.38 1.78 -10.93
N TYR A 9 -9.91 3.03 -10.94
CA TYR A 9 -9.58 3.75 -9.71
C TYR A 9 -10.03 5.21 -9.73
N ALA A 10 -10.27 5.76 -8.55
CA ALA A 10 -10.61 7.16 -8.33
C ALA A 10 -10.18 7.59 -6.93
N ILE A 11 -10.03 8.90 -6.71
CA ILE A 11 -9.83 9.48 -5.38
C ILE A 11 -11.13 10.15 -4.97
N SER A 12 -11.66 9.79 -3.81
CA SER A 12 -12.89 10.38 -3.30
C SER A 12 -12.64 11.78 -2.71
N PRO A 13 -13.67 12.63 -2.55
CA PRO A 13 -13.56 13.90 -1.84
C PRO A 13 -13.04 13.78 -0.39
N LYS A 14 -13.14 12.58 0.21
CA LYS A 14 -12.62 12.26 1.54
C LYS A 14 -11.14 11.88 1.54
N LYS A 15 -10.44 12.01 0.41
CA LYS A 15 -9.04 11.60 0.21
C LYS A 15 -8.83 10.09 0.37
N GLU A 16 -9.83 9.28 -0.02
CA GLU A 16 -9.69 7.83 -0.10
C GLU A 16 -9.40 7.41 -1.54
N LEU A 17 -8.32 6.66 -1.75
CA LEU A 17 -8.00 6.03 -3.03
C LEU A 17 -8.80 4.73 -3.17
N ILE A 18 -9.76 4.72 -4.07
CA ILE A 18 -10.61 3.56 -4.36
C ILE A 18 -10.03 2.84 -5.57
N ILE A 19 -9.70 1.55 -5.41
CA ILE A 19 -9.14 0.69 -6.45
C ILE A 19 -10.03 -0.54 -6.61
N SER A 20 -10.44 -0.83 -7.84
CA SER A 20 -11.24 -2.00 -8.19
C SER A 20 -10.52 -2.86 -9.23
N CYS A 21 -10.09 -4.06 -8.86
CA CYS A 21 -9.17 -4.91 -9.62
C CYS A 21 -9.77 -6.29 -9.96
N TYR A 22 -10.01 -6.56 -11.24
CA TYR A 22 -10.69 -7.79 -11.69
C TYR A 22 -10.07 -8.32 -12.98
N HIS A 23 -10.34 -9.59 -13.30
CA HIS A 23 -10.02 -10.17 -14.60
C HIS A 23 -11.07 -9.85 -15.69
N ASP A 24 -12.11 -9.06 -15.36
CA ASP A 24 -13.11 -8.54 -16.29
C ASP A 24 -13.21 -7.01 -16.19
N LYS A 25 -13.14 -6.35 -17.35
CA LYS A 25 -13.14 -4.88 -17.47
C LYS A 25 -14.43 -4.24 -16.95
N THR A 26 -15.57 -4.89 -17.20
CA THR A 26 -16.88 -4.36 -16.81
C THR A 26 -17.09 -4.50 -15.31
N GLN A 27 -16.71 -5.64 -14.73
CA GLN A 27 -16.74 -5.88 -13.29
C GLN A 27 -15.85 -4.88 -12.55
N SER A 28 -14.62 -4.66 -13.03
CA SER A 28 -13.73 -3.64 -12.46
C SER A 28 -14.40 -2.27 -12.37
N MET A 29 -15.05 -1.82 -13.44
CA MET A 29 -15.75 -0.55 -13.43
C MET A 29 -16.98 -0.56 -12.51
N ILE A 30 -17.92 -1.51 -12.69
CA ILE A 30 -19.17 -1.54 -11.93
C ILE A 30 -18.90 -1.60 -10.42
N ASN A 31 -17.95 -2.45 -9.99
CA ASN A 31 -17.62 -2.59 -8.58
C ASN A 31 -16.90 -1.37 -8.01
N GLY A 32 -16.05 -0.70 -8.81
CA GLY A 32 -15.42 0.56 -8.42
C GLY A 32 -16.45 1.67 -8.22
N ALA A 33 -17.34 1.87 -9.19
CA ALA A 33 -18.41 2.86 -9.07
C ALA A 33 -19.36 2.58 -7.91
N ALA A 34 -19.71 1.31 -7.67
CA ALA A 34 -20.55 0.94 -6.53
C ALA A 34 -19.90 1.32 -5.19
N LEU A 35 -18.58 1.15 -5.08
CA LEU A 35 -17.81 1.48 -3.87
C LEU A 35 -17.71 3.00 -3.66
N GLY A 36 -17.44 3.76 -4.72
CA GLY A 36 -17.33 5.23 -4.64
C GLY A 36 -18.66 5.99 -4.59
N LYS A 37 -19.80 5.31 -4.81
CA LYS A 37 -21.12 5.95 -4.89
C LYS A 37 -21.49 6.70 -3.61
N ALA A 38 -21.14 6.16 -2.45
CA ALA A 38 -21.41 6.79 -1.16
C ALA A 38 -20.68 8.13 -0.99
N ASP A 39 -19.58 8.34 -1.72
CA ASP A 39 -18.80 9.58 -1.74
C ASP A 39 -19.15 10.49 -2.92
N GLY A 40 -20.22 10.18 -3.66
CA GLY A 40 -20.69 10.96 -4.79
C GLY A 40 -19.93 10.72 -6.11
N LEU A 41 -19.04 9.73 -6.17
CA LEU A 41 -18.32 9.39 -7.40
C LEU A 41 -19.26 8.73 -8.42
N LYS A 42 -19.06 9.07 -9.69
CA LYS A 42 -19.77 8.54 -10.85
C LYS A 42 -18.83 7.66 -11.67
N PRO A 43 -19.35 6.75 -12.51
CA PRO A 43 -18.50 5.88 -13.34
C PRO A 43 -17.48 6.63 -14.22
N LYS A 44 -17.78 7.85 -14.64
CA LYS A 44 -16.87 8.69 -15.45
C LYS A 44 -15.68 9.26 -14.67
N ASP A 45 -15.76 9.27 -13.35
CA ASP A 45 -14.70 9.78 -12.48
C ASP A 45 -13.59 8.74 -12.25
N PHE A 46 -13.82 7.49 -12.68
CA PHE A 46 -12.86 6.40 -12.58
C PHE A 46 -11.94 6.35 -13.80
N ILE A 47 -10.65 6.39 -13.52
CA ILE A 47 -9.58 6.15 -14.49
C ILE A 47 -9.41 4.63 -14.64
N LYS A 48 -9.15 4.17 -15.87
CA LYS A 48 -9.03 2.75 -16.20
C LYS A 48 -7.60 2.45 -16.60
N LEU A 49 -7.05 1.38 -16.05
CA LEU A 49 -5.77 0.80 -16.44
C LEU A 49 -5.99 -0.68 -16.73
N ASP A 50 -5.23 -1.21 -17.67
CA ASP A 50 -5.21 -2.63 -17.94
C ASP A 50 -3.84 -3.11 -18.36
N LYS A 51 -3.57 -4.38 -18.07
CA LYS A 51 -2.34 -5.05 -18.48
C LYS A 51 -2.63 -6.48 -18.87
N THR A 52 -2.15 -6.86 -20.04
CA THR A 52 -2.12 -8.27 -20.46
C THR A 52 -0.92 -8.96 -19.83
N LEU A 53 -1.17 -10.10 -19.18
CA LEU A 53 -0.14 -10.87 -18.50
C LEU A 53 0.63 -11.77 -19.46
N ARG A 54 1.91 -12.02 -19.15
CA ARG A 54 2.78 -12.92 -19.91
C ARG A 54 2.40 -14.39 -19.68
N GLY A 55 2.06 -14.72 -18.44
CA GLY A 55 1.55 -16.02 -18.04
C GLY A 55 0.49 -15.93 -16.95
N LYS A 56 0.31 -17.04 -16.23
CA LYS A 56 -0.75 -17.22 -15.23
C LYS A 56 -0.22 -17.71 -13.89
N ASP A 57 1.10 -17.77 -13.74
CA ASP A 57 1.68 -18.09 -12.45
C ASP A 57 1.59 -16.87 -11.53
N ASN A 58 1.76 -17.11 -10.23
CA ASN A 58 1.65 -16.05 -9.23
C ASN A 58 2.72 -14.95 -9.42
N ALA A 59 3.87 -15.26 -10.02
CA ALA A 59 4.93 -14.27 -10.24
C ALA A 59 4.52 -13.27 -11.33
N ASP A 60 4.02 -13.76 -12.47
CA ASP A 60 3.49 -12.93 -13.55
C ASP A 60 2.30 -12.07 -13.10
N ILE A 61 1.39 -12.66 -12.31
CA ILE A 61 0.22 -11.94 -11.77
C ILE A 61 0.69 -10.85 -10.80
N LYS A 62 1.62 -11.16 -9.89
CA LYS A 62 2.16 -10.22 -8.92
C LYS A 62 2.90 -9.07 -9.60
N GLU A 63 3.76 -9.36 -10.57
CA GLU A 63 4.47 -8.34 -11.37
C GLU A 63 3.48 -7.44 -12.10
N GLY A 64 2.49 -8.03 -12.79
CA GLY A 64 1.48 -7.29 -13.52
C GLY A 64 0.62 -6.39 -12.62
N LEU A 65 0.21 -6.90 -11.46
CA LEU A 65 -0.55 -6.14 -10.47
C LEU A 65 0.27 -4.98 -9.91
N LEU A 66 1.52 -5.23 -9.50
CA LEU A 66 2.39 -4.21 -8.91
C LEU A 66 2.73 -3.10 -9.89
N GLU A 67 2.92 -3.38 -11.18
CA GLU A 67 3.16 -2.34 -12.19
C GLU A 67 1.97 -1.37 -12.32
N LEU A 68 0.75 -1.92 -12.37
CA LEU A 68 -0.47 -1.11 -12.43
C LEU A 68 -0.66 -0.29 -11.16
N LEU A 69 -0.49 -0.89 -9.98
CA LEU A 69 -0.66 -0.20 -8.71
C LEU A 69 0.44 0.86 -8.48
N THR A 70 1.67 0.61 -8.91
CA THR A 70 2.77 1.59 -8.85
C THR A 70 2.47 2.81 -9.72
N THR A 71 1.88 2.58 -10.91
CA THR A 71 1.40 3.66 -11.78
C THR A 71 0.37 4.54 -11.05
N ILE A 72 -0.57 3.94 -10.31
CA ILE A 72 -1.56 4.70 -9.53
C ILE A 72 -0.89 5.48 -8.39
N LYS A 73 0.04 4.84 -7.68
CA LYS A 73 0.79 5.45 -6.57
C LYS A 73 1.59 6.68 -7.01
N SER A 74 2.17 6.68 -8.22
CA SER A 74 2.97 7.81 -8.72
C SER A 74 2.13 8.99 -9.22
N ILE A 75 0.91 8.75 -9.68
CA ILE A 75 0.02 9.78 -10.25
C ILE A 75 -0.70 10.57 -9.14
N SER A 76 -0.92 9.96 -7.98
CA SER A 76 -1.70 10.54 -6.90
C SER A 76 -0.92 10.56 -5.60
N ALA A 77 -0.74 11.75 -5.01
CA ALA A 77 -0.05 11.91 -3.73
C ALA A 77 -0.99 12.23 -2.56
N ASP A 78 -2.21 12.74 -2.82
CA ASP A 78 -3.09 13.27 -1.77
C ASP A 78 -4.24 12.31 -1.44
N TYR A 79 -3.90 11.17 -0.84
CA TYR A 79 -4.83 10.29 -0.14
C TYR A 79 -4.22 9.82 1.18
N ASN A 80 -5.05 9.52 2.17
CA ASN A 80 -4.64 8.97 3.48
C ASN A 80 -5.02 7.50 3.64
N LYS A 81 -5.98 7.02 2.84
CA LYS A 81 -6.52 5.67 2.89
C LYS A 81 -6.66 5.07 1.49
N VAL A 82 -6.46 3.77 1.39
CA VAL A 82 -6.62 2.96 0.18
C VAL A 82 -7.68 1.91 0.44
N ILE A 83 -8.72 1.89 -0.39
CA ILE A 83 -9.72 0.83 -0.39
C ILE A 83 -9.50 0.02 -1.67
N TYR A 84 -8.92 -1.16 -1.52
CA TYR A 84 -8.68 -2.09 -2.62
C TYR A 84 -9.75 -3.16 -2.62
N ARG A 85 -10.55 -3.22 -3.68
CA ARG A 85 -11.52 -4.30 -3.92
C ARG A 85 -11.07 -5.16 -5.09
N GLY A 86 -10.87 -6.45 -4.86
CA GLY A 86 -10.28 -7.36 -5.84
C GLY A 86 -11.04 -8.67 -6.01
N ASP A 87 -10.95 -9.24 -7.21
CA ASP A 87 -11.31 -10.65 -7.42
C ASP A 87 -10.29 -11.54 -6.69
N LEU A 88 -10.78 -12.43 -5.83
CA LEU A 88 -9.96 -13.27 -4.98
C LEU A 88 -9.14 -14.29 -5.77
N ASN A 89 -9.65 -14.73 -6.92
CA ASN A 89 -8.98 -15.64 -7.85
C ASN A 89 -8.50 -14.88 -9.11
N LEU A 90 -7.93 -13.69 -8.90
CA LEU A 90 -7.39 -12.81 -9.94
C LEU A 90 -6.41 -13.56 -10.85
N CYS A 91 -6.83 -13.75 -12.10
CA CYS A 91 -5.99 -14.28 -13.18
C CYS A 91 -5.32 -15.64 -12.90
N THR A 92 -5.86 -16.44 -11.96
CA THR A 92 -5.38 -17.80 -11.74
C THR A 92 -6.00 -18.75 -12.78
N SER A 93 -5.25 -19.79 -13.19
CA SER A 93 -5.74 -20.79 -14.15
C SER A 93 -6.57 -21.91 -13.51
N ASP A 94 -6.24 -22.24 -12.27
CA ASP A 94 -6.86 -23.27 -11.44
C ASP A 94 -8.02 -22.73 -10.60
N LYS A 95 -8.30 -21.42 -10.71
CA LYS A 95 -9.31 -20.69 -9.95
C LYS A 95 -9.07 -20.73 -8.44
N SER A 96 -7.83 -20.99 -8.00
CA SER A 96 -7.44 -20.84 -6.60
C SER A 96 -7.31 -19.35 -6.23
N PRO A 97 -7.33 -19.01 -4.93
CA PRO A 97 -7.04 -17.66 -4.48
C PRO A 97 -5.63 -17.23 -4.90
N THR A 98 -5.49 -16.01 -5.40
CA THR A 98 -4.20 -15.49 -5.87
C THR A 98 -3.28 -15.19 -4.68
N PRO A 99 -2.16 -15.91 -4.48
CA PRO A 99 -1.36 -15.81 -3.26
C PRO A 99 -0.83 -14.40 -2.94
N CYS A 100 -0.47 -13.61 -3.96
CA CYS A 100 0.05 -12.25 -3.77
C CYS A 100 -0.99 -11.23 -3.22
N LEU A 101 -2.26 -11.62 -3.09
CA LEU A 101 -3.28 -10.81 -2.42
C LEU A 101 -3.27 -10.97 -0.89
N PHE A 102 -2.56 -11.98 -0.38
CA PHE A 102 -2.55 -12.35 1.04
C PHE A 102 -1.18 -12.13 1.72
N ASP A 103 -0.13 -11.92 0.94
CA ASP A 103 1.26 -11.85 1.43
C ASP A 103 1.71 -10.45 1.88
N GLY A 104 0.78 -9.50 2.00
CA GLY A 104 1.06 -8.11 2.37
C GLY A 104 1.54 -7.21 1.22
N THR A 105 1.69 -7.74 0.00
CA THR A 105 2.21 -6.98 -1.16
C THR A 105 1.51 -5.63 -1.37
N ILE A 106 0.18 -5.59 -1.27
CA ILE A 106 -0.60 -4.36 -1.46
C ILE A 106 -0.39 -3.39 -0.29
N ASN A 107 -0.35 -3.90 0.94
CA ASN A 107 -0.11 -3.11 2.15
C ASN A 107 1.28 -2.45 2.10
N ASP A 108 2.31 -3.20 1.71
CA ASP A 108 3.68 -2.71 1.60
C ASP A 108 3.81 -1.63 0.52
N LEU A 109 3.16 -1.85 -0.63
CA LEU A 109 3.15 -0.86 -1.71
C LEU A 109 2.54 0.46 -1.27
N PHE A 110 1.47 0.44 -0.47
CA PHE A 110 0.80 1.63 0.08
C PHE A 110 1.19 1.90 1.54
N SER A 111 2.42 1.54 1.93
CA SER A 111 2.96 1.81 3.26
C SER A 111 2.82 3.28 3.67
N GLY A 112 2.49 3.50 4.94
CA GLY A 112 2.18 4.83 5.49
C GLY A 112 0.74 5.31 5.22
N LYS A 113 -0.10 4.49 4.58
CA LYS A 113 -1.53 4.73 4.40
C LYS A 113 -2.35 3.66 5.12
N GLU A 114 -3.58 3.97 5.47
CA GLU A 114 -4.53 2.95 5.91
C GLU A 114 -4.98 2.13 4.69
N VAL A 115 -4.82 0.81 4.72
CA VAL A 115 -5.17 -0.07 3.59
C VAL A 115 -6.30 -1.00 4.01
N HIS A 116 -7.44 -0.91 3.32
CA HIS A 116 -8.60 -1.78 3.48
C HIS A 116 -8.71 -2.69 2.26
N LEU A 117 -8.52 -3.99 2.47
CA LEU A 117 -8.67 -4.99 1.40
C LEU A 117 -10.09 -5.57 1.43
N ILE A 118 -10.72 -5.69 0.26
CA ILE A 118 -12.00 -6.37 0.07
C ILE A 118 -11.79 -7.39 -1.05
N LEU A 119 -11.57 -8.66 -0.70
CA LEU A 119 -11.33 -9.74 -1.64
C LEU A 119 -12.60 -10.57 -1.79
N GLU A 120 -13.06 -10.77 -3.02
CA GLU A 120 -14.31 -11.46 -3.27
C GLU A 120 -14.28 -12.49 -4.40
N SER A 121 -15.07 -13.55 -4.26
CA SER A 121 -15.29 -14.53 -5.32
C SER A 121 -16.77 -14.86 -5.49
N GLY A 122 -17.14 -15.31 -6.69
CA GLY A 122 -18.47 -15.86 -6.96
C GLY A 122 -18.65 -17.29 -6.42
N ASN A 123 -17.57 -17.94 -6.00
CA ASN A 123 -17.58 -19.33 -5.52
C ASN A 123 -17.17 -19.36 -4.05
N LYS A 124 -17.97 -20.06 -3.23
CA LYS A 124 -17.81 -20.08 -1.78
C LYS A 124 -16.53 -20.80 -1.36
N GLU A 125 -16.21 -21.89 -2.06
CA GLU A 125 -15.01 -22.70 -1.83
C GLU A 125 -13.71 -21.88 -1.94
N TYR A 126 -13.65 -20.92 -2.85
CA TYR A 126 -12.47 -20.05 -3.00
C TYR A 126 -12.38 -19.02 -1.87
N VAL A 127 -13.52 -18.58 -1.34
CA VAL A 127 -13.53 -17.70 -0.16
C VAL A 127 -13.08 -18.48 1.08
N GLU A 128 -13.50 -19.72 1.25
CA GLU A 128 -13.04 -20.60 2.35
C GLU A 128 -11.53 -20.89 2.27
N GLU A 129 -11.02 -21.18 1.07
CA GLU A 129 -9.58 -21.36 0.85
C GLU A 129 -8.82 -20.05 1.12
N GLY A 130 -9.34 -18.91 0.62
CA GLY A 130 -8.78 -17.59 0.88
C GLY A 130 -8.74 -17.25 2.37
N ILE A 131 -9.76 -17.63 3.14
CA ILE A 131 -9.77 -17.46 4.61
C ILE A 131 -8.62 -18.27 5.23
N SER A 132 -8.45 -19.52 4.80
CA SER A 132 -7.35 -20.37 5.29
C SER A 132 -5.96 -19.78 4.96
N LEU A 133 -5.81 -19.18 3.78
CA LEU A 133 -4.59 -18.47 3.38
C LEU A 133 -4.35 -17.21 4.23
N ALA A 134 -5.39 -16.40 4.43
CA ALA A 134 -5.34 -15.17 5.22
C ALA A 134 -5.00 -15.46 6.69
N ASP A 135 -5.63 -16.47 7.29
CA ASP A 135 -5.36 -16.92 8.66
C ASP A 135 -3.90 -17.37 8.80
N ARG A 136 -3.38 -18.16 7.84
CA ARG A 136 -2.00 -18.61 7.84
C ARG A 136 -0.99 -17.47 7.64
N ALA A 137 -1.34 -16.48 6.84
CA ALA A 137 -0.50 -15.31 6.57
C ALA A 137 -0.57 -14.24 7.68
N GLY A 138 -1.53 -14.35 8.60
CA GLY A 138 -1.78 -13.32 9.62
C GLY A 138 -2.32 -12.02 9.02
N LEU A 139 -3.14 -12.12 7.98
CA LEU A 139 -3.67 -10.94 7.28
C LEU A 139 -4.55 -10.09 8.21
N THR A 140 -4.41 -8.77 8.12
CA THR A 140 -5.19 -7.78 8.88
C THR A 140 -5.81 -6.75 7.94
N GLY A 141 -6.83 -6.03 8.40
CA GLY A 141 -7.47 -4.96 7.63
C GLY A 141 -8.12 -5.43 6.33
N ALA A 142 -8.65 -6.65 6.32
CA ALA A 142 -9.19 -7.30 5.14
C ALA A 142 -10.62 -7.80 5.35
N ILE A 143 -11.40 -7.84 4.28
CA ILE A 143 -12.71 -8.49 4.21
C ILE A 143 -12.63 -9.52 3.10
N LEU A 144 -12.90 -10.78 3.42
CA LEU A 144 -13.03 -11.85 2.45
C LEU A 144 -14.50 -12.22 2.36
N GLN A 145 -15.07 -12.19 1.17
CA GLN A 145 -16.50 -12.41 1.00
C GLN A 145 -16.89 -13.10 -0.31
N THR A 146 -18.04 -13.76 -0.32
CA THR A 146 -18.72 -14.11 -1.56
C THR A 146 -19.32 -12.87 -2.22
N LYS A 147 -19.38 -12.82 -3.55
CA LYS A 147 -20.10 -11.77 -4.29
C LYS A 147 -21.59 -11.75 -3.89
N SER A 148 -22.20 -10.57 -3.87
CA SER A 148 -23.57 -10.35 -3.37
C SER A 148 -24.67 -11.12 -4.11
N THR A 149 -24.37 -11.64 -5.31
CA THR A 149 -25.29 -12.45 -6.12
C THR A 149 -25.36 -13.92 -5.69
N VAL A 150 -24.50 -14.36 -4.77
CA VAL A 150 -24.45 -15.74 -4.25
C VAL A 150 -25.48 -15.91 -3.14
N LYS A 151 -26.29 -16.98 -3.19
CA LYS A 151 -27.33 -17.27 -2.19
C LYS A 151 -26.75 -17.52 -0.81
N ASP A 152 -25.68 -18.31 -0.75
CA ASP A 152 -25.00 -18.68 0.49
C ASP A 152 -23.86 -17.71 0.75
N GLN A 153 -24.19 -16.55 1.33
CA GLN A 153 -23.18 -15.54 1.61
C GLN A 153 -22.21 -16.01 2.70
N LEU A 154 -20.92 -15.89 2.41
CA LEU A 154 -19.83 -16.06 3.36
C LEU A 154 -19.08 -14.73 3.46
N VAL A 155 -18.85 -14.26 4.68
CA VAL A 155 -18.10 -13.03 4.96
C VAL A 155 -17.21 -13.26 6.18
N LYS A 156 -15.92 -12.93 6.05
CA LYS A 156 -14.95 -12.91 7.14
C LYS A 156 -14.27 -11.54 7.16
N VAL A 157 -14.28 -10.90 8.32
CA VAL A 157 -13.65 -9.59 8.55
C VAL A 157 -12.43 -9.78 9.43
N TYR A 158 -11.29 -9.25 8.99
CA TYR A 158 -10.03 -9.20 9.71
C TYR A 158 -9.84 -7.78 10.25
N PRO A 159 -9.64 -7.61 11.57
CA PRO A 159 -9.48 -6.29 12.16
C PRO A 159 -8.27 -5.58 11.56
N ALA A 160 -8.37 -4.26 11.40
CA ALA A 160 -7.22 -3.45 11.00
C ALA A 160 -6.15 -3.53 12.09
N SER A 161 -4.88 -3.69 11.68
CA SER A 161 -3.77 -3.62 12.63
C SER A 161 -3.68 -2.18 13.13
N ILE A 162 -3.86 -2.00 14.44
CA ILE A 162 -3.74 -0.70 15.08
C ILE A 162 -2.24 -0.40 15.10
N ILE A 163 -1.72 0.26 14.08
CA ILE A 163 -0.36 0.80 14.13
C ILE A 163 -0.42 1.93 15.17
N PRO A 164 0.26 1.81 16.33
CA PRO A 164 0.32 2.92 17.26
C PRO A 164 1.00 4.07 16.52
N SER A 165 0.26 5.17 16.30
CA SER A 165 0.87 6.42 15.91
C SER A 165 1.80 6.81 17.07
N PRO A 166 3.13 6.91 16.87
CA PRO A 166 3.99 7.37 17.94
C PRO A 166 3.50 8.75 18.36
N ALA A 167 3.22 8.91 19.66
CA ALA A 167 2.81 10.20 20.18
C ALA A 167 3.91 11.22 19.82
N PRO A 168 3.56 12.43 19.34
CA PRO A 168 4.55 13.46 19.03
C PRO A 168 5.53 13.75 20.19
N GLU A 169 5.09 13.46 21.42
CA GLU A 169 5.83 13.64 22.66
C GLU A 169 6.99 12.62 22.84
N GLU A 170 6.95 11.46 22.18
CA GLU A 170 8.00 10.43 22.27
C GLU A 170 9.16 10.65 21.27
N LEU A 171 8.94 11.43 20.20
CA LEU A 171 9.98 11.81 19.23
C LEU A 171 10.88 12.96 19.72
N ALA A 172 10.54 13.58 20.85
CA ALA A 172 11.26 14.72 21.42
C ALA A 172 12.18 14.35 22.60
N GLN A 173 12.42 13.05 22.86
CA GLN A 173 13.39 12.65 23.88
C GLN A 173 14.78 12.44 23.25
N PRO A 174 15.80 13.25 23.62
CA PRO A 174 17.11 13.20 22.99
C PRO A 174 17.94 11.95 23.33
N GLU A 175 17.57 11.18 24.36
CA GLU A 175 18.31 9.97 24.75
C GLU A 175 17.35 8.87 25.24
N VAL A 176 17.10 7.87 24.39
CA VAL A 176 16.57 6.59 24.84
C VAL A 176 17.75 5.80 25.39
N ALA A 177 17.77 5.57 26.71
CA ALA A 177 18.74 4.67 27.34
C ALA A 177 18.45 3.22 26.90
N ILE A 178 19.06 2.79 25.80
CA ILE A 178 18.97 1.42 25.29
C ILE A 178 19.70 0.51 26.28
N LYS A 179 18.95 -0.16 27.16
CA LYS A 179 19.49 -1.15 28.11
C LYS A 179 20.03 -2.42 27.44
N ASP A 180 19.54 -2.74 26.25
CA ASP A 180 19.97 -3.92 25.49
C ASP A 180 19.79 -3.68 23.98
N THR A 181 20.91 -3.41 23.31
CA THR A 181 20.98 -3.16 21.86
C THR A 181 20.58 -4.37 21.03
N HIS A 182 20.63 -5.58 21.60
CA HIS A 182 20.33 -6.81 20.87
C HIS A 182 18.82 -7.04 20.72
N SER A 183 18.03 -6.65 21.72
CA SER A 183 16.57 -6.75 21.67
C SER A 183 15.94 -5.71 20.72
N LEU A 184 16.58 -4.55 20.57
CA LEU A 184 16.13 -3.51 19.65
C LEU A 184 16.36 -3.90 18.17
N ALA A 185 17.52 -4.50 17.86
CA ALA A 185 17.83 -4.97 16.52
C ALA A 185 16.89 -6.09 16.04
N GLU A 186 16.51 -6.99 16.94
CA GLU A 186 15.50 -8.04 16.68
C GLU A 186 14.10 -7.45 16.43
N ALA A 187 13.69 -6.45 17.20
CA ALA A 187 12.41 -5.76 17.01
C ALA A 187 12.38 -4.95 15.70
N LEU A 188 13.46 -4.24 15.37
CA LEU A 188 13.57 -3.46 14.13
C LEU A 188 13.61 -4.35 12.88
N LYS A 189 14.24 -5.53 12.96
CA LYS A 189 14.15 -6.56 11.89
C LYS A 189 12.72 -7.06 11.66
N LYS A 190 11.92 -7.22 12.73
CA LYS A 190 10.51 -7.61 12.61
C LYS A 190 9.61 -6.49 12.08
N VAL A 191 10.00 -5.23 12.23
CA VAL A 191 9.27 -4.04 11.76
C VAL A 191 9.80 -3.53 10.40
N GLY A 192 10.81 -4.19 9.82
CA GLY A 192 11.34 -3.84 8.50
C GLY A 192 12.14 -2.53 8.45
N ILE A 193 12.61 -2.04 9.61
CA ILE A 193 13.44 -0.83 9.69
C ILE A 193 14.91 -1.25 9.73
N PHE A 194 15.63 -1.02 8.63
CA PHE A 194 17.07 -1.30 8.55
C PHE A 194 17.85 -0.03 8.88
N PRO A 195 18.73 -0.02 9.90
CA PRO A 195 19.65 1.09 10.10
C PRO A 195 20.67 1.10 8.96
N GLN A 196 20.78 2.25 8.31
CA GLN A 196 21.81 2.51 7.31
C GLN A 196 23.16 2.56 8.03
N ALA A 197 24.09 1.67 7.69
CA ALA A 197 25.45 1.70 8.22
C ALA A 197 26.15 2.97 7.73
N GLY A 198 26.53 3.85 8.67
CA GLY A 198 27.16 5.14 8.39
C GLY A 198 28.68 5.10 8.21
N ALA A 199 29.21 6.24 7.77
CA ALA A 199 30.54 6.82 8.02
C ALA A 199 30.53 8.22 7.35
N ASP A 200 30.91 9.35 7.94
CA ASP A 200 31.55 9.66 9.23
C ASP A 200 31.20 11.10 9.66
N SER A 201 31.17 11.32 10.97
CA SER A 201 31.20 12.65 11.58
C SER A 201 32.65 13.11 11.79
N ALA A 202 32.93 14.37 11.51
CA ALA A 202 33.91 15.13 12.28
C ALA A 202 33.47 16.60 12.34
N SER A 203 32.93 16.97 13.50
CA SER A 203 32.67 18.34 13.94
C SER A 203 33.93 18.88 14.63
N THR A 204 34.30 20.13 14.36
CA THR A 204 34.85 20.99 15.42
C THR A 204 34.51 22.45 15.12
N ALA A 205 33.84 23.08 16.08
CA ALA A 205 33.45 24.49 16.07
C ALA A 205 34.53 25.37 16.72
N ALA A 206 34.64 26.62 16.29
CA ALA A 206 34.97 27.78 17.14
C ALA A 206 34.49 29.06 16.44
N ALA A 207 33.81 29.92 17.21
CA ALA A 207 33.20 31.18 16.78
C ALA A 207 34.12 32.39 17.14
N PRO A 208 33.64 33.66 17.13
CA PRO A 208 33.92 34.70 16.15
C PRO A 208 34.82 35.84 16.67
N GLU A 209 35.48 36.59 15.77
CA GLU A 209 36.05 37.92 16.09
C GLU A 209 35.91 38.89 14.89
N VAL A 210 35.45 40.11 15.19
CA VAL A 210 35.50 41.34 14.36
C VAL A 210 36.31 42.35 15.19
N PRO A 211 37.32 43.04 14.63
CA PRO A 211 37.20 44.48 14.31
C PRO A 211 38.00 44.90 13.03
N ASP A 212 37.42 45.70 12.14
CA ASP A 212 37.59 47.17 11.91
C ASP A 212 38.77 47.61 11.01
N GLU A 213 38.41 48.54 10.11
CA GLU A 213 39.14 49.69 9.51
C GLU A 213 40.43 49.49 8.67
N ASP A 214 40.38 49.87 7.39
CA ASP A 214 41.08 51.01 6.72
C ASP A 214 42.24 50.42 5.87
N GLU A 215 42.69 50.85 4.69
CA GLU A 215 42.85 52.16 4.08
C GLU A 215 43.07 51.94 2.56
N GLY A 216 42.70 52.89 1.71
CA GLY A 216 42.63 52.69 0.26
C GLY A 216 43.96 52.74 -0.51
N THR A 217 43.91 52.41 -1.82
CA THR A 217 44.75 53.10 -2.81
C THR A 217 44.15 53.03 -4.23
N LYS A 218 44.08 54.21 -4.87
CA LYS A 218 43.90 54.45 -6.31
C LYS A 218 45.03 53.84 -7.15
N LEU A 219 44.76 53.61 -8.45
CA LEU A 219 45.58 53.97 -9.63
C LEU A 219 44.88 53.37 -10.88
N THR A 220 44.09 54.13 -11.63
CA THR A 220 44.41 54.77 -12.93
C THR A 220 45.19 53.88 -13.92
N GLY A 221 44.55 53.66 -15.07
CA GLY A 221 45.10 53.09 -16.30
C GLY A 221 43.97 52.89 -17.30
#